data_AF-A0A2H0G7W9-F1
#
_entry.id   AF-A0A2H0G7W9-F1
#
_cell.length_a   1.000
_cell.length_b   1.000
_cell.length_c   1.000
_cell.angle_alpha   90.00
_cell.angle_beta   90.00
_cell.angle_gamma   90.00
#
_symmetry.space_group_name_H-M   'P 1'
#
loop_
_entity.id
_entity.type
_entity.pdbx_description
1 polymer ?
#
loop_
_entity_poly.entity_id
_entity_poly.type
_entity_poly.pdbx_seq_one_letter_code
_entity_poly.pdbx_strand_id
1 'polypeptide(L)'
;MFDTFGNKVRIRRTPETEEKGLADKEGEVYGHTTPSMMDFEIVGNLKEDFAINVYFEDLSESFWFAEELVEYLNNGQGTEITLDGIDKKWIKGDNGEWFEEDTSPTWEKNKAEQNQSESKDWWKFCKKNK
;
A
#
# COMPACT_ATOMS: atom_id res chain seq x y z
N MET A 1 -11.83 3.99 -2.48
CA MET A 1 -11.31 2.70 -3.01
C MET A 1 -10.00 2.30 -2.35
N PHE A 2 -9.09 3.24 -2.06
CA PHE A 2 -7.88 2.98 -1.24
C PHE A 2 -8.11 3.13 0.28
N ASP A 3 -9.34 3.48 0.70
CA ASP A 3 -9.65 3.87 2.07
C ASP A 3 -9.46 2.72 3.07
N THR A 4 -9.59 1.47 2.61
CA THR A 4 -9.40 0.27 3.45
C THR A 4 -7.97 -0.26 3.45
N PHE A 5 -7.15 0.09 2.47
CA PHE A 5 -5.77 -0.35 2.37
C PHE A 5 -4.96 0.16 3.57
N GLY A 6 -4.17 -0.72 4.21
CA GLY A 6 -3.45 -0.43 5.45
C GLY A 6 -4.32 -0.42 6.72
N ASN A 7 -5.63 -0.70 6.63
CA ASN A 7 -6.47 -0.85 7.82
C ASN A 7 -6.01 -2.04 8.64
N LYS A 8 -5.94 -1.85 9.96
CA LYS A 8 -5.71 -2.97 10.90
C LYS A 8 -7.01 -3.75 11.05
N VAL A 9 -6.90 -5.05 10.87
CA VAL A 9 -8.00 -5.99 10.95
C VAL A 9 -7.65 -7.14 11.88
N ARG A 10 -8.67 -7.79 12.43
CA ARG A 10 -8.57 -9.05 13.16
C ARG A 10 -9.36 -10.12 12.44
N ILE A 11 -8.82 -11.32 12.40
CA ILE A 11 -9.50 -12.46 11.81
C ILE A 11 -10.46 -13.08 12.82
N ARG A 12 -11.73 -13.23 12.42
CA ARG A 12 -12.74 -13.93 13.21
C ARG A 12 -12.33 -15.37 13.45
N ARG A 13 -12.62 -15.83 14.66
CA ARG A 13 -12.50 -17.23 15.03
C ARG A 13 -13.64 -18.04 14.41
N THR A 14 -13.28 -18.90 13.47
CA THR A 14 -14.14 -19.94 12.89
C THR A 14 -13.34 -21.22 12.75
N PRO A 15 -13.96 -22.40 12.58
CA PRO A 15 -13.22 -23.65 12.40
C PRO A 15 -12.17 -23.56 11.28
N GLU A 16 -12.48 -22.88 10.17
CA GLU A 16 -11.57 -22.72 9.04
C GLU A 16 -10.34 -21.86 9.37
N THR A 17 -10.52 -20.77 10.14
CA THR A 17 -9.42 -19.89 10.54
C THR A 17 -8.61 -20.50 11.69
N GLU A 18 -9.22 -21.30 12.54
CA GLU A 18 -8.53 -22.08 13.58
C GLU A 18 -7.67 -23.18 12.98
N GLU A 19 -8.17 -23.92 12.00
CA GLU A 19 -7.41 -24.97 11.29
C GLU A 19 -6.15 -24.41 10.61
N LYS A 20 -6.22 -23.19 10.08
CA LYS A 20 -5.07 -22.50 9.49
C LYS A 20 -4.19 -21.75 10.52
N GLY A 21 -4.57 -21.72 11.79
CA GLY A 21 -3.84 -20.96 12.82
C GLY A 21 -3.91 -19.44 12.64
N LEU A 22 -4.92 -18.94 11.92
CA LEU A 22 -5.13 -17.52 11.61
C LEU A 22 -6.18 -16.88 12.52
N ALA A 23 -6.95 -17.66 13.27
CA ALA A 23 -7.96 -17.17 14.20
C ALA A 23 -7.37 -16.19 15.21
N ASP A 24 -8.09 -15.08 15.46
CA ASP A 24 -7.72 -14.00 16.38
C ASP A 24 -6.41 -13.27 16.06
N LYS A 25 -5.76 -13.55 14.93
CA LYS A 25 -4.59 -12.80 14.48
C LYS A 25 -5.01 -11.43 13.96
N GLU A 26 -4.14 -10.47 14.21
CA GLU A 26 -4.24 -9.12 13.67
C GLU A 26 -3.33 -8.99 12.45
N GLY A 27 -3.79 -8.27 11.44
CA GLY A 27 -3.07 -8.03 10.20
C GLY A 27 -3.50 -6.72 9.57
N GLU A 28 -3.01 -6.47 8.36
CA GLU A 28 -3.32 -5.27 7.58
C GLU A 28 -3.98 -5.62 6.26
N VAL A 29 -5.01 -4.87 5.89
CA VAL A 29 -5.63 -5.01 4.57
C VAL A 29 -4.63 -4.57 3.52
N TYR A 30 -4.22 -5.51 2.68
CA TYR A 30 -3.28 -5.28 1.60
C TYR A 30 -3.99 -5.12 0.24
N GLY A 31 -5.26 -5.52 0.15
CA GLY A 31 -6.03 -5.32 -1.07
C GLY A 31 -7.35 -6.08 -1.08
N HIS A 32 -8.00 -6.04 -2.24
CA HIS A 32 -9.27 -6.70 -2.47
C HIS A 32 -9.31 -7.23 -3.90
N THR A 33 -10.04 -8.33 -4.11
CA THR A 33 -10.17 -8.97 -5.41
C THR A 33 -11.58 -9.51 -5.61
N THR A 34 -11.89 -9.84 -6.86
CA THR A 34 -13.10 -10.55 -7.29
C THR A 34 -12.71 -11.98 -7.68
N PRO A 35 -12.91 -12.97 -6.79
CA PRO A 35 -12.50 -14.36 -7.01
C PRO A 35 -12.99 -15.00 -8.31
N SER A 36 -14.11 -14.57 -8.87
CA SER A 36 -14.60 -15.08 -10.16
C SER A 36 -13.65 -14.84 -11.34
N MET A 37 -12.73 -13.88 -11.21
CA MET A 37 -11.76 -13.55 -12.25
C MET A 37 -10.50 -14.43 -12.20
N MET A 38 -10.21 -15.09 -11.07
CA MET A 38 -8.95 -15.82 -10.84
C MET A 38 -9.13 -16.90 -9.75
N ASP A 39 -8.51 -18.06 -9.93
CA ASP A 39 -8.53 -19.16 -8.95
C ASP A 39 -7.63 -18.85 -7.74
N PHE A 40 -8.13 -18.05 -6.79
CA PHE A 40 -7.47 -17.79 -5.50
C PHE A 40 -7.91 -18.77 -4.42
N GLU A 41 -6.98 -19.19 -3.56
CA GLU A 41 -7.31 -19.92 -2.35
C GLU A 41 -7.86 -18.95 -1.29
N ILE A 42 -9.15 -19.07 -0.99
CA ILE A 42 -9.85 -18.15 -0.10
C ILE A 42 -10.25 -18.89 1.18
N VAL A 43 -9.93 -18.29 2.32
CA VAL A 43 -10.31 -18.79 3.63
C VAL A 43 -11.74 -18.32 3.94
N GLY A 44 -12.62 -19.27 4.24
CA GLY A 44 -14.03 -19.03 4.55
C GLY A 44 -14.97 -19.26 3.38
N ASN A 45 -16.25 -18.96 3.60
CA ASN A 45 -17.29 -19.10 2.59
C ASN A 45 -17.55 -17.76 1.88
N LEU A 46 -17.38 -17.73 0.57
CA LEU A 46 -17.68 -16.55 -0.23
C LEU A 46 -19.19 -16.40 -0.42
N LYS A 47 -19.78 -15.45 0.31
CA LYS A 47 -21.18 -15.03 0.09
C LYS A 47 -21.33 -14.11 -1.12
N GLU A 48 -20.28 -13.35 -1.42
CA GLU A 48 -20.21 -12.42 -2.52
C GLU A 48 -18.92 -12.68 -3.30
N ASP A 49 -18.85 -12.20 -4.53
CA ASP A 49 -17.65 -12.28 -5.37
C ASP A 49 -16.61 -11.23 -4.95
N PHE A 50 -16.23 -11.27 -3.67
CA PHE A 50 -15.36 -10.31 -3.05
C PHE A 50 -14.52 -10.97 -1.95
N ALA A 51 -13.20 -10.80 -2.04
CA ALA A 51 -12.26 -11.30 -1.04
C ALA A 51 -11.27 -10.20 -0.64
N ILE A 52 -10.87 -10.22 0.63
CA ILE A 52 -9.94 -9.26 1.22
C ILE A 52 -8.58 -9.94 1.42
N ASN A 53 -7.51 -9.33 0.92
CA ASN A 53 -6.15 -9.77 1.21
C ASN A 53 -5.70 -9.14 2.52
N VAL A 54 -5.31 -9.97 3.47
CA VAL A 54 -4.77 -9.52 4.76
C VAL A 54 -3.34 -10.00 4.86
N TYR A 55 -2.41 -9.07 5.04
CA TYR A 55 -1.00 -9.32 5.27
C TYR A 55 -0.73 -9.41 6.78
N PHE A 56 0.04 -10.44 7.17
CA PHE A 56 0.45 -10.64 8.55
C PHE A 56 1.95 -10.41 8.65
N GLU A 57 2.35 -9.36 9.37
CA GLU A 57 3.76 -9.02 9.58
C GLU A 57 4.51 -10.17 10.27
N ASP A 58 3.90 -10.80 11.29
CA ASP A 58 4.45 -11.95 12.02
C ASP A 58 4.78 -13.15 11.12
N LEU A 59 4.06 -13.32 10.01
CA LEU A 59 4.23 -14.43 9.08
C LEU A 59 4.97 -14.02 7.81
N SER A 60 5.12 -12.71 7.57
CA SER A 60 5.58 -12.14 6.31
C SER A 60 4.84 -12.70 5.08
N GLU A 61 3.55 -13.00 5.25
CA GLU A 61 2.70 -13.66 4.25
C GLU A 61 1.30 -13.02 4.27
N SER A 62 0.60 -13.07 3.13
CA SER A 62 -0.79 -12.63 3.04
C SER A 62 -1.74 -13.75 2.61
N PHE A 63 -2.96 -13.65 3.10
CA PHE A 63 -4.02 -14.62 2.81
C PHE A 63 -5.29 -13.90 2.36
N TRP A 64 -6.05 -14.57 1.50
CA TRP A 64 -7.36 -14.08 1.04
C TRP A 64 -8.45 -14.62 1.96
N PHE A 65 -9.29 -13.71 2.46
CA PHE A 65 -10.40 -14.04 3.34
C PHE A 65 -11.72 -13.61 2.73
N ALA A 66 -12.77 -14.39 3.02
CA ALA A 66 -14.13 -13.89 2.90
C ALA A 66 -14.33 -12.67 3.81
N GLU A 67 -15.03 -11.66 3.33
CA GLU A 67 -15.24 -10.39 4.06
C GLU A 67 -15.80 -10.61 5.47
N GLU A 68 -16.69 -11.60 5.64
CA GLU A 68 -17.30 -11.89 6.93
C GLU A 68 -16.34 -12.38 8.01
N LEU A 69 -15.15 -12.83 7.62
CA LEU A 69 -14.10 -13.27 8.54
C LEU A 69 -13.16 -12.15 8.97
N VAL A 70 -13.31 -10.95 8.42
CA VAL A 70 -12.42 -9.82 8.66
C VAL A 70 -13.13 -8.78 9.52
N GLU A 71 -12.59 -8.51 10.71
CA GLU A 71 -13.08 -7.46 11.60
C GLU A 71 -12.16 -6.24 11.56
N TYR A 72 -12.68 -5.09 11.16
CA TYR A 72 -11.92 -3.84 11.14
C TYR A 72 -11.72 -3.31 12.56
N LEU A 73 -10.46 -3.15 12.96
CA LEU A 73 -10.06 -2.63 14.27
C LEU A 73 -9.77 -1.12 14.22
N ASN A 74 -9.00 -0.71 13.22
CA ASN A 74 -8.53 0.67 13.05
C ASN A 74 -8.43 0.98 11.55
N ASN A 75 -8.68 2.22 11.18
CA ASN A 75 -8.52 2.76 9.82
C ASN A 75 -7.06 2.87 9.33
N GLY A 76 -6.08 2.35 10.09
CA GLY A 76 -4.66 2.37 9.71
C GLY A 76 -4.03 3.75 9.84
N GLN A 77 -4.55 4.61 10.72
CA GLN A 77 -3.96 5.93 10.97
C GLN A 77 -2.47 5.80 11.32
N GLY A 78 -1.64 6.57 10.62
CA GLY A 78 -0.18 6.57 10.80
C GLY A 78 0.53 5.41 10.10
N THR A 79 -0.16 4.55 9.36
CA THR A 79 0.49 3.53 8.53
C THR A 79 1.37 4.21 7.49
N GLU A 80 2.62 3.72 7.37
CA GLU A 80 3.62 4.25 6.46
C GLU A 80 3.94 3.20 5.39
N ILE A 81 3.99 3.62 4.14
CA ILE A 81 4.40 2.77 3.03
C ILE A 81 5.59 3.41 2.34
N THR A 82 6.61 2.58 2.15
CA THR A 82 7.78 2.91 1.34
C THR A 82 7.95 1.81 0.29
N LEU A 83 8.44 2.18 -0.88
CA LEU A 83 8.75 1.24 -1.95
C LEU A 83 10.24 1.31 -2.23
N ASP A 84 10.93 0.18 -2.15
CA ASP A 84 12.36 0.11 -2.40
C ASP A 84 12.70 0.69 -3.79
N GLY A 85 13.60 1.67 -3.81
CA GLY A 85 14.01 2.38 -5.03
C GLY A 85 13.09 3.54 -5.43
N ILE A 86 12.10 3.90 -4.62
CA ILE A 86 11.28 5.09 -4.80
C ILE A 86 11.49 6.02 -3.60
N ASP A 87 11.96 7.24 -3.86
CA ASP A 87 12.16 8.29 -2.84
C ASP A 87 10.85 8.96 -2.42
N LYS A 88 9.84 8.14 -2.14
CA LYS A 88 8.52 8.54 -1.69
C LYS A 88 8.09 7.68 -0.53
N LYS A 89 7.38 8.33 0.37
CA LYS A 89 6.71 7.74 1.53
C LYS A 89 5.25 8.13 1.45
N TRP A 90 4.35 7.19 1.68
CA TRP A 90 2.94 7.46 1.83
C TRP A 90 2.54 7.25 3.28
N ILE A 91 1.84 8.22 3.87
CA ILE A 91 1.37 8.18 5.25
C ILE A 91 -0.14 8.25 5.22
N LYS A 92 -0.79 7.32 5.93
CA LYS A 92 -2.24 7.33 6.06
C LYS A 92 -2.67 8.28 7.17
N GLY A 93 -3.41 9.32 6.81
CA GLY A 93 -3.92 10.31 7.75
C GLY A 93 -5.17 9.84 8.49
N ASP A 94 -5.57 10.65 9.47
CA ASP A 94 -6.66 10.41 10.42
C ASP A 94 -8.03 10.25 9.75
N ASN A 95 -8.19 10.87 8.58
CA ASN A 95 -9.39 10.80 7.74
C ASN A 95 -9.40 9.56 6.82
N GLY A 96 -8.36 8.70 6.87
CA GLY A 96 -8.20 7.53 6.02
C GLY A 96 -7.58 7.81 4.64
N GLU A 97 -7.27 9.07 4.33
CA GLU A 97 -6.60 9.45 3.08
C GLU A 97 -5.09 9.23 3.16
N TRP A 98 -4.48 8.93 2.01
CA TRP A 98 -3.03 8.76 1.90
C TRP A 98 -2.36 10.06 1.45
N PHE A 99 -1.36 10.52 2.20
CA PHE A 99 -0.54 11.69 1.88
C PHE A 99 0.84 11.24 1.41
N GLU A 100 1.35 11.87 0.36
CA GLU A 100 2.67 11.60 -0.19
C GLU A 100 3.70 12.58 0.39
N GLU A 101 4.84 12.04 0.82
CA GLU A 101 6.01 12.78 1.27
C GLU A 101 7.23 12.32 0.48
N ASP A 102 7.94 13.26 -0.15
CA ASP A 102 9.22 12.97 -0.80
C ASP A 102 10.29 12.73 0.27
N THR A 103 11.00 11.61 0.17
CA THR A 103 12.14 11.29 1.06
C THR A 103 13.48 11.68 0.45
N SER A 104 13.49 12.18 -0.80
CA SER A 104 14.72 12.59 -1.47
C SER A 104 15.43 13.72 -0.70
N PRO A 105 16.76 13.63 -0.50
CA PRO A 105 17.53 14.70 0.11
C PRO A 105 17.33 16.02 -0.64
N THR A 106 17.11 17.11 0.09
CA THR A 106 16.82 18.44 -0.48
C THR A 106 17.92 18.94 -1.44
N TRP A 107 19.15 18.42 -1.32
CA TRP A 107 20.28 18.76 -2.18
C TRP A 107 20.24 18.11 -3.57
N GLU A 108 19.56 16.97 -3.74
CA GLU A 108 19.39 16.29 -5.04
C GLU A 108 18.33 16.98 -5.90
N LYS A 109 17.25 17.47 -5.27
CA LYS A 109 16.23 18.32 -5.92
C LYS A 109 16.86 19.57 -6.56
N ASN A 110 17.75 20.24 -5.83
CA ASN A 110 18.44 21.44 -6.30
C ASN A 110 19.37 21.17 -7.52
N LYS A 111 19.98 19.98 -7.62
CA LYS A 111 20.81 19.60 -8.78
C LYS A 111 19.98 19.33 -10.02
N ALA A 112 18.83 18.68 -9.88
CA ALA A 112 17.93 18.40 -11.00
C ALA A 112 17.37 19.70 -11.63
N GLU A 113 16.99 20.68 -10.81
CA GLU A 113 16.54 22.00 -11.28
C GLU A 113 17.67 22.81 -11.94
N GLN A 114 18.88 22.79 -11.38
CA GLN A 114 20.06 23.41 -12.01
C GLN A 114 20.38 22.81 -13.38
N ASN A 115 20.40 21.47 -13.48
CA ASN A 115 20.68 20.78 -14.75
C ASN A 115 19.61 21.08 -15.82
N GLN A 116 18.34 21.22 -15.42
CA GLN A 116 17.26 21.58 -16.35
C GLN A 116 17.32 23.06 -16.80
N SER A 117 17.78 23.96 -15.92
CA SER A 117 18.05 25.36 -16.25
C SER A 117 19.22 25.48 -17.24
N GLU A 118 20.32 24.77 -17.01
CA GLU A 118 21.51 24.79 -17.87
C GLU A 118 21.22 24.21 -19.27
N SER A 119 20.38 23.17 -19.33
CA SER A 119 19.90 22.58 -20.59
C SER A 119 18.98 23.50 -21.41
N LYS A 120 18.39 24.55 -20.84
CA LYS A 120 17.47 25.46 -21.58
C LYS A 120 18.17 26.68 -22.17
N ASP A 121 19.44 26.93 -21.84
CA ASP A 121 20.14 28.17 -22.19
C ASP A 121 21.40 27.99 -23.06
N TRP A 122 21.72 26.77 -23.49
CA TRP A 122 22.88 26.48 -24.36
C TRP A 122 22.90 27.29 -25.68
N TRP A 123 21.72 27.61 -26.24
CA TRP A 123 21.56 28.42 -27.46
C TRP A 123 22.00 29.88 -27.29
N LYS A 124 22.01 30.43 -26.06
CA LYS A 124 22.53 31.78 -25.78
C LYS A 124 24.05 31.84 -25.89
N PHE A 125 24.74 30.73 -25.66
CA PHE A 125 26.21 30.65 -25.72
C PHE A 125 26.72 30.55 -27.17
N CYS A 126 25.99 29.86 -28.05
CA CYS A 126 26.34 29.73 -29.48
C CYS A 126 26.20 31.04 -30.30
N LYS A 127 25.55 32.08 -29.75
CA LYS A 127 25.27 33.32 -30.49
C LYS A 127 26.37 34.39 -30.42
N LYS A 128 27.43 34.18 -29.63
CA LYS A 128 28.49 35.18 -29.39
C LYS A 128 29.78 34.98 -30.19
N ASN A 129 29.85 33.96 -31.05
CA ASN A 129 30.98 33.69 -31.94
C ASN A 129 30.56 33.70 -33.42
N LYS A 130 30.11 34.86 -33.91
CA LYS A 130 30.07 35.19 -35.35
C LYS A 130 30.41 36.65 -35.55
#